data_AF-A0A529Q554-F1
#
_entry.id   AF-A0A529Q554-F1
#
_cell.length_a   1.000
_cell.length_b   1.000
_cell.length_c   1.000
_cell.angle_alpha   90.00
_cell.angle_beta   90.00
_cell.angle_gamma   90.00
#
_symmetry.space_group_name_H-M   'P 1'
#
loop_
_entity.id
_entity.type
_entity.pdbx_description
1 polymer ?
#
loop_
_entity_poly.entity_id
_entity_poly.type
_entity_poly.pdbx_seq_one_letter_code
_entity_poly.pdbx_strand_id
1 'polypeptide(L)'
;MKHRINDQFAPSRPPEGPVASFIIPFADWLVDRGYGLVSMRNQVLMAAGFSKWLGHKGIELIDISGDHPGRYLLDRAQRPKLGDTAALRHLLAFLRSQNAVAEEIKADHNPSQVEQHVQAYERYLLDARALLARETIIN
;
A
#
# COMPACT_ATOMS: atom_id res chain seq x y z
N MET A 1 -10.79 11.54 -19.17
CA MET A 1 -9.48 12.14 -19.51
C MET A 1 -8.41 11.41 -18.71
N LYS A 2 -7.43 10.79 -19.38
CA LYS A 2 -6.36 10.01 -18.73
C LYS A 2 -5.23 10.98 -18.37
N HIS A 3 -5.18 11.45 -17.12
CA HIS A 3 -4.04 12.23 -16.66
C HIS A 3 -2.84 11.30 -16.54
N ARG A 4 -1.78 11.55 -17.34
CA ARG A 4 -0.46 10.95 -17.15
C ARG A 4 0.11 11.51 -15.84
N ILE A 5 -0.19 10.86 -14.73
CA ILE A 5 0.29 11.20 -13.38
C ILE A 5 1.82 10.98 -13.28
N ASN A 6 2.39 10.23 -14.22
CA ASN A 6 3.77 9.76 -14.19
C ASN A 6 4.86 10.86 -14.20
N ASP A 7 4.61 12.04 -14.80
CA ASP A 7 5.63 13.10 -14.91
C ASP A 7 5.69 14.04 -13.70
N GLN A 8 4.59 14.19 -12.94
CA GLN A 8 4.55 15.14 -11.81
C GLN A 8 5.09 14.55 -10.51
N PHE A 9 5.45 13.27 -10.55
CA PHE A 9 5.78 12.48 -9.37
C PHE A 9 7.23 12.00 -9.35
N ALA A 10 8.08 12.46 -10.27
CA ALA A 10 9.49 12.14 -10.23
C ALA A 10 10.06 12.54 -8.86
N PRO A 11 10.36 11.57 -7.96
CA PRO A 11 11.01 11.92 -6.71
C PRO A 11 12.32 12.61 -7.07
N SER A 12 12.72 13.64 -6.31
CA SER A 12 13.93 14.43 -6.57
C SER A 12 15.20 13.57 -6.66
N ARG A 13 15.11 12.32 -6.21
CA ARG A 13 16.07 11.25 -6.43
C ARG A 13 15.29 9.98 -6.83
N PRO A 14 15.75 9.20 -7.82
CA PRO A 14 15.10 7.95 -8.17
C PRO A 14 14.94 7.07 -6.93
N PRO A 15 13.82 6.33 -6.80
CA PRO A 15 13.64 5.43 -5.66
C PRO A 15 14.76 4.37 -5.66
N GLU A 16 15.27 4.08 -4.48
CA GLU A 16 16.38 3.13 -4.26
C GLU A 16 15.90 1.96 -3.40
N GLY A 17 16.57 0.81 -3.52
CA GLY A 17 16.29 -0.40 -2.73
C GLY A 17 15.38 -1.42 -3.43
N PRO A 18 15.06 -2.53 -2.75
CA PRO A 18 14.43 -3.72 -3.33
C PRO A 18 13.02 -3.47 -3.89
N VAL A 19 12.33 -2.42 -3.44
CA VAL A 19 10.96 -2.09 -3.85
C VAL A 19 10.94 -0.98 -4.92
N ALA A 20 12.09 -0.45 -5.33
CA ALA A 20 12.17 0.72 -6.22
C ALA A 20 11.41 0.57 -7.55
N SER A 21 11.50 -0.60 -8.19
CA SER A 21 10.81 -0.90 -9.47
C SER A 21 9.29 -0.97 -9.32
N PHE A 22 8.78 -1.15 -8.10
CA PHE A 22 7.36 -1.27 -7.79
C PHE A 22 6.70 0.06 -7.42
N ILE A 23 7.48 1.14 -7.27
CA ILE A 23 6.97 2.43 -6.82
C ILE A 23 5.97 3.05 -7.81
N ILE A 24 6.29 3.04 -9.10
CA ILE A 24 5.39 3.56 -10.14
C ILE A 24 4.14 2.68 -10.27
N PRO A 25 4.25 1.35 -10.45
CA PRO A 25 3.10 0.45 -10.43
C PRO A 25 2.20 0.58 -9.19
N PHE A 26 2.79 0.84 -8.02
CA PHE A 26 2.05 1.07 -6.78
C PHE A 26 1.25 2.37 -6.84
N ALA A 27 1.81 3.45 -7.41
CA ALA A 27 1.08 4.71 -7.58
C ALA A 27 -0.13 4.53 -8.50
N ASP A 28 0.02 3.82 -9.61
CA ASP A 28 -1.08 3.51 -10.53
C ASP A 28 -2.16 2.66 -9.84
N TRP A 29 -1.75 1.65 -9.08
CA TRP A 29 -2.66 0.81 -8.29
C TRP A 29 -3.48 1.61 -7.26
N LEU A 30 -2.90 2.66 -6.66
CA LEU A 30 -3.63 3.57 -5.77
C LEU A 30 -4.63 4.44 -6.53
N VAL A 31 -4.25 4.95 -7.70
CA VAL A 31 -5.15 5.77 -8.53
C VAL A 31 -6.37 4.96 -8.98
N ASP A 32 -6.15 3.71 -9.42
CA ASP A 32 -7.22 2.81 -9.84
C ASP A 32 -8.23 2.48 -8.73
N ARG A 33 -7.79 2.59 -7.47
CA ARG A 33 -8.65 2.39 -6.28
C ARG A 33 -9.31 3.68 -5.78
N GLY A 34 -9.11 4.79 -6.47
CA GLY A 34 -9.74 6.07 -6.17
C GLY A 34 -9.02 6.90 -5.09
N TYR A 35 -7.76 6.61 -4.79
CA TYR A 35 -6.98 7.46 -3.89
C TYR A 35 -6.69 8.81 -4.55
N GLY A 36 -7.02 9.89 -3.85
CA GLY A 36 -6.70 11.25 -4.31
C GLY A 36 -5.21 11.53 -4.33
N LEU A 37 -4.81 12.54 -5.11
CA LEU A 37 -3.40 12.90 -5.38
C LEU A 37 -2.54 13.04 -4.12
N VAL A 38 -3.04 13.74 -3.09
CA VAL A 38 -2.30 13.98 -1.84
C VAL A 38 -2.11 12.69 -1.04
N SER A 39 -3.13 11.82 -0.98
CA SER A 39 -3.05 10.55 -0.26
C SER A 39 -2.09 9.60 -0.96
N MET A 40 -2.25 9.44 -2.27
CA MET A 40 -1.34 8.64 -3.09
C MET A 40 0.10 9.14 -2.96
N ARG A 41 0.30 10.46 -2.97
CA ARG A 41 1.63 11.06 -2.77
C ARG A 41 2.30 10.63 -1.46
N ASN A 42 1.56 10.72 -0.36
CA ASN A 42 2.07 10.36 0.95
C ASN A 42 2.40 8.86 1.03
N GLN A 43 1.57 8.01 0.42
CA GLN A 43 1.81 6.56 0.38
C GLN A 43 3.05 6.20 -0.45
N VAL A 44 3.25 6.84 -1.60
CA VAL A 44 4.45 6.63 -2.43
C VAL A 44 5.72 7.08 -1.71
N LEU A 45 5.70 8.23 -1.04
CA LEU A 45 6.86 8.69 -0.25
C LEU A 45 7.17 7.73 0.92
N MET A 46 6.15 7.17 1.55
CA MET A 46 6.32 6.13 2.57
C MET A 46 6.97 4.87 1.98
N ALA A 47 6.50 4.41 0.82
CA ALA A 47 7.04 3.25 0.13
C ALA A 47 8.50 3.44 -0.29
N ALA A 48 8.86 4.61 -0.83
CA ALA A 48 10.24 4.93 -1.20
C ALA A 48 11.16 4.97 0.05
N GLY A 49 10.68 5.55 1.15
CA GLY A 49 11.41 5.56 2.42
C GLY A 49 11.62 4.17 2.99
N PHE A 50 10.61 3.30 2.91
CA PHE A 50 10.69 1.91 3.32
C PHE A 50 11.67 1.11 2.46
N SER A 51 11.59 1.25 1.13
CA SER A 51 12.52 0.62 0.18
C SER A 51 13.98 0.95 0.51
N LYS A 52 14.27 2.24 0.76
CA LYS A 52 15.61 2.65 1.15
C LYS A 52 16.08 2.01 2.46
N TRP A 53 15.20 1.94 3.46
CA TRP A 53 15.52 1.32 4.74
C TRP A 53 15.79 -0.18 4.59
N LEU A 54 15.01 -0.91 3.77
CA LEU A 54 15.28 -2.31 3.46
C LEU A 54 16.67 -2.50 2.84
N GLY A 55 17.01 -1.67 1.85
CA GLY A 55 18.33 -1.69 1.22
C GLY A 55 19.47 -1.44 2.22
N HIS A 56 19.30 -0.50 3.17
CA HIS A 56 20.28 -0.26 4.22
C HIS A 56 20.42 -1.43 5.21
N LYS A 57 19.36 -2.22 5.41
CA LYS A 57 19.36 -3.41 6.28
C LYS A 57 19.78 -4.68 5.54
N GLY A 58 20.02 -4.61 4.22
CA GLY A 58 20.34 -5.77 3.38
C GLY A 58 19.18 -6.76 3.28
N ILE A 59 17.93 -6.29 3.38
CA ILE A 59 16.74 -7.12 3.26
C ILE A 59 16.33 -7.13 1.79
N GLU A 60 16.32 -8.31 1.19
CA GLU A 60 15.90 -8.51 -0.20
C GLU A 60 14.37 -8.52 -0.33
N LEU A 61 13.89 -8.31 -1.54
CA LEU A 61 12.45 -8.25 -1.85
C LEU A 61 11.70 -9.52 -1.40
N ILE A 62 12.30 -10.70 -1.60
CA ILE A 62 11.70 -11.99 -1.23
C ILE A 62 11.66 -12.21 0.29
N ASP A 63 12.53 -11.54 1.05
CA ASP A 63 12.67 -11.70 2.50
C ASP A 63 11.79 -10.72 3.28
N ILE A 64 11.01 -9.88 2.60
CA ILE A 64 10.11 -8.93 3.25
C ILE A 64 8.97 -9.69 3.97
N SER A 65 9.08 -9.81 5.29
CA SER A 65 7.99 -10.22 6.18
C SER A 65 7.12 -9.04 6.65
N GLY A 66 5.97 -9.33 7.28
CA GLY A 66 5.05 -8.32 7.82
C GLY A 66 5.51 -7.64 9.11
N ASP A 67 6.62 -8.07 9.71
CA ASP A 67 7.26 -7.39 10.85
C ASP A 67 8.08 -6.15 10.41
N HIS A 68 8.63 -6.18 9.19
CA HIS A 68 9.49 -5.11 8.68
C HIS A 68 8.83 -3.72 8.63
N PRO A 69 7.54 -3.55 8.27
CA PRO A 69 6.85 -2.26 8.40
C PRO A 69 6.90 -1.68 9.81
N GLY A 70 6.69 -2.51 10.85
CA GLY A 70 6.72 -2.07 12.24
C GLY A 70 8.12 -1.62 12.64
N ARG A 71 9.14 -2.42 12.30
CA ARG A 71 10.55 -2.08 12.56
C ARG A 71 10.99 -0.80 11.84
N TYR A 72 10.55 -0.61 10.59
CA TYR A 72 10.82 0.62 9.86
C TYR A 72 10.23 1.86 10.55
N LEU A 73 9.00 1.77 11.05
CA LEU A 73 8.35 2.87 11.77
C LEU A 73 9.04 3.19 13.10
N LEU A 74 9.60 2.18 13.78
CA LEU A 74 10.37 2.36 15.01
C LEU A 74 11.76 2.96 14.77
N ASP A 75 12.45 2.53 13.70
CA ASP A 75 13.79 3.02 13.33
C ASP A 75 13.78 4.46 12.77
N ARG A 76 12.61 5.00 12.47
CA ARG A 76 12.45 6.30 11.82
C ARG A 76 12.69 7.44 12.81
N ALA A 77 13.52 8.41 12.42
CA ALA A 77 13.76 9.61 13.23
C ALA A 77 12.49 10.47 13.43
N GLN A 78 11.55 10.42 12.50
CA GLN A 78 10.26 11.11 12.61
C GLN A 78 9.22 10.19 13.23
N ARG A 79 8.45 10.71 14.18
CA ARG A 79 7.31 9.98 14.76
C ARG A 79 6.33 9.55 13.67
N PRO A 80 5.85 8.28 13.68
CA PRO A 80 4.82 7.81 12.78
C PRO A 80 3.58 8.71 12.83
N LYS A 81 3.06 9.06 11.66
CA LYS A 81 1.81 9.82 11.53
C LYS A 81 0.62 8.86 11.40
N LEU A 82 -0.57 9.38 11.70
CA LEU A 82 -1.81 8.67 11.46
C LEU A 82 -1.91 8.35 9.96
N GLY A 83 -1.91 7.05 9.62
CA GLY A 83 -1.96 6.56 8.24
C GLY A 83 -0.66 5.98 7.70
N ASP A 84 0.48 6.15 8.37
CA ASP A 84 1.76 5.57 7.92
C ASP A 84 1.70 4.03 7.91
N THR A 85 1.10 3.44 8.95
CA THR A 85 0.84 1.99 9.01
C THR A 85 -0.06 1.53 7.87
N ALA A 86 -1.11 2.30 7.54
CA ALA A 86 -2.01 1.96 6.45
C ALA A 86 -1.32 2.03 5.09
N ALA A 87 -0.45 3.02 4.87
CA ALA A 87 0.35 3.14 3.66
C ALA A 87 1.26 1.92 3.44
N LEU A 88 1.96 1.47 4.49
CA LEU A 88 2.83 0.29 4.42
C LEU A 88 2.03 -1.00 4.22
N ARG A 89 0.84 -1.10 4.85
CA ARG A 89 -0.08 -2.22 4.63
C ARG A 89 -0.56 -2.29 3.18
N HIS A 90 -0.91 -1.15 2.57
CA HIS A 90 -1.29 -1.10 1.15
C HIS A 90 -0.13 -1.49 0.24
N LEU A 91 1.08 -1.04 0.55
CA LEU A 91 2.28 -1.43 -0.20
C LEU A 91 2.49 -2.95 -0.15
N LEU A 92 2.42 -3.58 1.03
CA LEU A 92 2.56 -5.04 1.15
C LEU A 92 1.44 -5.79 0.41
N ALA A 93 0.19 -5.30 0.51
CA ALA A 93 -0.91 -5.88 -0.24
C ALA A 93 -0.67 -5.80 -1.76
N PHE A 94 -0.15 -4.67 -2.24
CA PHE A 94 0.23 -4.49 -3.64
C PHE A 94 1.35 -5.45 -4.04
N LEU A 95 2.45 -5.53 -3.28
CA LEU A 95 3.58 -6.42 -3.59
C LEU A 95 3.16 -7.90 -3.63
N ARG A 96 2.32 -8.33 -2.69
CA ARG A 96 1.74 -9.68 -2.69
C ARG A 96 0.87 -9.93 -3.91
N SER A 97 0.05 -8.96 -4.33
CA SER A 97 -0.74 -9.08 -5.57
C SER A 97 0.11 -9.23 -6.84
N GLN A 98 1.39 -8.82 -6.78
CA GLN A 98 2.37 -8.99 -7.86
C GLN A 98 3.25 -10.25 -7.68
N ASN A 99 2.98 -11.09 -6.67
CA ASN A 99 3.83 -12.23 -6.26
C ASN A 99 5.29 -11.82 -5.96
N ALA A 100 5.53 -10.56 -5.64
CA ALA A 100 6.87 -10.03 -5.39
C ALA A 100 7.38 -10.38 -3.99
N VAL A 101 6.47 -10.59 -3.05
CA VAL A 101 6.76 -10.92 -1.64
C VAL A 101 5.91 -12.14 -1.28
N ALA A 102 6.45 -13.01 -0.43
CA ALA A 102 5.70 -14.17 0.05
C ALA A 102 4.37 -13.73 0.69
N GLU A 103 3.32 -14.50 0.44
CA GLU A 103 2.13 -14.41 1.28
C GLU A 103 2.54 -14.81 2.69
N GLU A 104 2.35 -13.88 3.61
CA GLU A 104 2.56 -14.17 5.01
C GLU A 104 1.45 -15.12 5.43
N ILE A 105 1.83 -16.33 5.84
CA ILE A 105 0.94 -17.22 6.57
C ILE A 105 0.50 -16.40 7.77
N LYS A 106 -0.75 -15.93 7.76
CA LYS A 106 -1.29 -15.11 8.84
C LYS A 106 -1.14 -15.93 10.13
N ALA A 107 -0.12 -15.64 10.93
CA ALA A 107 -0.23 -15.87 12.35
C ALA A 107 -1.46 -15.08 12.78
N ASP A 108 -2.34 -15.68 13.57
CA ASP A 108 -3.63 -15.12 13.99
C ASP A 108 -3.47 -13.70 14.55
N HIS A 109 -3.47 -12.72 13.64
CA HIS A 109 -3.47 -11.32 13.99
C HIS A 109 -4.93 -11.01 14.25
N ASN A 110 -5.28 -10.96 15.53
CA ASN A 110 -6.62 -10.58 15.94
C ASN A 110 -6.79 -9.09 15.60
N PRO A 111 -7.58 -8.73 14.57
CA PRO A 111 -7.70 -7.35 14.12
C PRO A 111 -8.23 -6.51 15.27
N SER A 112 -7.65 -5.31 15.45
CA SER A 112 -8.17 -4.35 16.43
C SER A 112 -9.63 -3.99 16.11
N GLN A 113 -10.38 -3.51 17.10
CA GLN A 113 -11.79 -3.13 16.87
C GLN A 113 -11.95 -2.15 15.70
N VAL A 114 -11.01 -1.20 15.56
CA VAL A 114 -11.01 -0.23 14.44
C VAL A 114 -10.82 -0.95 13.10
N GLU A 115 -9.89 -1.90 13.01
CA GLU A 115 -9.67 -2.68 11.78
C GLU A 115 -10.85 -3.58 11.43
N GLN A 116 -11.51 -4.16 12.44
CA GLN A 116 -12.73 -4.93 12.25
C GLN A 116 -13.84 -4.06 11.65
N HIS A 117 -14.02 -2.84 12.16
CA HIS A 117 -14.99 -1.89 11.63
C HIS A 117 -14.65 -1.47 10.20
N VAL A 118 -13.38 -1.19 9.90
CA VAL A 118 -12.94 -0.83 8.54
C VAL A 118 -13.16 -2.01 7.58
N GLN A 119 -12.80 -3.23 7.95
CA GLN A 119 -13.02 -4.42 7.12
C GLN A 119 -14.51 -4.75 6.95
N ALA A 120 -15.34 -4.52 7.97
CA ALA A 120 -16.78 -4.67 7.86
C ALA A 120 -17.38 -3.64 6.89
N TYR A 121 -16.90 -2.39 6.96
CA TYR A 121 -17.34 -1.34 6.06
C TYR A 121 -16.86 -1.56 4.62
N GLU A 122 -15.61 -2.01 4.42
CA GLU A 122 -15.11 -2.41 3.09
C GLU A 122 -15.95 -3.52 2.47
N ARG A 123 -16.29 -4.57 3.24
CA ARG A 123 -17.18 -5.66 2.78
C ARG A 123 -18.57 -5.14 2.44
N TYR A 124 -19.16 -4.31 3.29
CA TYR A 124 -20.45 -3.69 3.02
C TYR A 124 -20.44 -2.87 1.73
N LEU A 125 -19.39 -2.10 1.45
CA LEU A 125 -19.29 -1.31 0.22
C LEU A 125 -19.10 -2.18 -1.02
N LEU A 126 -18.37 -3.29 -0.91
CA LEU A 126 -18.22 -4.27 -1.99
C LEU A 126 -19.55 -4.97 -2.28
N ASP A 127 -20.27 -5.40 -1.25
CA ASP A 127 -21.59 -6.02 -1.36
C ASP A 127 -22.61 -5.03 -1.93
N ALA A 128 -22.65 -3.80 -1.43
CA ALA A 128 -23.52 -2.74 -1.94
C ALA A 128 -23.23 -2.44 -3.42
N ARG A 129 -21.95 -2.43 -3.84
CA ARG A 129 -21.57 -2.29 -5.25
C ARG A 129 -21.96 -3.49 -6.09
N ALA A 130 -21.84 -4.72 -5.56
CA ALA A 130 -22.27 -5.92 -6.24
C ALA A 130 -23.80 -5.96 -6.44
N LEU A 131 -24.56 -5.48 -5.45
CA LEU A 131 -26.02 -5.33 -5.54
C LEU A 131 -26.41 -4.28 -6.60
N LEU A 132 -25.75 -3.13 -6.61
CA LEU A 132 -25.96 -2.09 -7.64
C LEU A 132 -25.64 -2.59 -9.06
N ALA A 133 -24.59 -3.41 -9.22
CA ALA A 133 -24.27 -4.04 -10.50
C ALA A 133 -25.32 -5.08 -10.93
N ARG A 134 -26.00 -5.73 -9.97
CA ARG A 134 -27.03 -6.76 -10.23
C ARG A 134 -28.39 -6.18 -10.59
N GLU A 135 -28.70 -4.97 -10.11
CA GLU A 135 -29.94 -4.26 -10.45
C GLU A 135 -29.87 -3.50 -11.78
N THR A 136 -28.68 -3.35 -12.39
CA THR A 136 -28.54 -2.74 -13.71
C THR A 136 -28.80 -3.75 -14.83
N ILE A 137 -29.94 -4.46 -14.78
CA ILE A 137 -30.53 -5.08 -15.96
C ILE A 137 -31.47 -4.03 -16.55
N ILE A 138 -30.93 -3.23 -17.48
CA ILE A 138 -31.72 -2.26 -18.24
C ILE A 138 -32.61 -3.05 -19.21
N ASN A 139 -33.92 -2.88 -19.07
CA ASN A 139 -34.95 -3.31 -20.02
C ASN A 139 -35.01 -2.34 -21.21
#